data_AF-A0A7C7CHP1-F1
#
_entry.id   AF-A0A7C7CHP1-F1
#
_cell.length_a   1.000
_cell.length_b   1.000
_cell.length_c   1.000
_cell.angle_alpha   90.00
_cell.angle_beta   90.00
_cell.angle_gamma   90.00
#
_symmetry.space_group_name_H-M   'P 1'
#
loop_
_entity.id
_entity.type
_entity.pdbx_description
1 polymer ?
#
loop_
_entity_poly.entity_id
_entity_poly.type
_entity_poly.pdbx_seq_one_letter_code
_entity_poly.pdbx_strand_id
1 'polypeptide(L)'
;MDSPFQVTGNVVVSSGVTLTIEPGVTVKFDSGKALQIRGELVAQGTSGSPITFTSSASSPAAGDWVRLSFLSPATGASLDGSDNYVSGSILEHL
;
A
#
# COMPACT_ATOMS: atom_id res chain seq x y z
N MET A 1 -14.11 11.97 1.19
CA MET A 1 -13.24 10.85 0.78
C MET A 1 -12.78 10.18 2.05
N ASP A 2 -13.15 8.92 2.20
CA ASP A 2 -13.20 8.18 3.48
C ASP A 2 -11.82 7.66 3.89
N SER A 3 -11.00 8.53 4.49
CA SER A 3 -9.84 8.12 5.29
C SER A 3 -10.25 8.20 6.77
N PRO A 4 -10.02 7.15 7.59
CA PRO A 4 -9.23 5.96 7.27
C PRO A 4 -10.03 4.87 6.51
N PHE A 5 -9.32 4.09 5.69
CA PHE A 5 -9.85 2.84 5.12
C PHE A 5 -9.47 1.65 6.00
N GLN A 6 -10.42 0.76 6.25
CA GLN A 6 -10.20 -0.44 7.06
C GLN A 6 -10.20 -1.72 6.21
N VAL A 7 -9.16 -2.51 6.35
CA VAL A 7 -8.95 -3.80 5.70
C VAL A 7 -9.39 -4.90 6.65
N THR A 8 -10.62 -5.37 6.47
CA THR A 8 -11.27 -6.41 7.32
C THR A 8 -11.03 -7.84 6.83
N GLY A 9 -10.50 -8.00 5.62
CA GLY A 9 -10.16 -9.27 4.97
C GLY A 9 -8.78 -9.23 4.32
N ASN A 10 -8.25 -10.37 3.91
CA ASN A 10 -7.03 -10.37 3.09
C ASN A 10 -7.37 -9.77 1.72
N VAL A 11 -6.59 -8.78 1.30
CA VAL A 11 -6.78 -8.10 0.02
C VAL A 11 -5.71 -8.58 -0.94
N VAL A 12 -6.13 -8.93 -2.16
CA VAL A 12 -5.24 -9.28 -3.26
C VAL A 12 -5.46 -8.30 -4.39
N VAL A 13 -4.42 -7.55 -4.75
CA VAL A 13 -4.38 -6.78 -5.99
C VAL A 13 -3.95 -7.75 -7.09
N SER A 14 -4.90 -8.18 -7.91
CA SER A 14 -4.65 -9.16 -8.98
C SER A 14 -3.68 -8.63 -10.04
N SER A 15 -3.08 -9.54 -10.80
CA SER A 15 -2.24 -9.17 -11.95
C SER A 15 -3.03 -8.33 -12.96
N GLY A 16 -2.40 -7.30 -13.53
CA GLY A 16 -3.04 -6.35 -14.43
C GLY A 16 -3.95 -5.33 -13.76
N VAL A 17 -4.04 -5.33 -12.41
CA VAL A 17 -4.79 -4.35 -11.62
C VAL A 17 -3.83 -3.42 -10.91
N THR A 18 -4.16 -2.12 -10.91
CA THR A 18 -3.44 -1.10 -10.15
C THR A 18 -4.29 -0.66 -8.96
N LEU A 19 -3.71 -0.76 -7.76
CA LEU A 19 -4.25 -0.15 -6.55
C LEU A 19 -3.56 1.20 -6.33
N THR A 20 -4.32 2.28 -6.35
CA THR A 20 -3.81 3.62 -6.03
C THR A 20 -4.25 4.01 -4.63
N ILE A 21 -3.28 4.44 -3.80
CA ILE A 21 -3.52 5.02 -2.48
C ILE A 21 -3.08 6.48 -2.55
N GLU A 22 -4.04 7.38 -2.40
CA GLU A 22 -3.80 8.82 -2.49
C GLU A 22 -2.96 9.34 -1.30
N PRO A 23 -2.19 10.43 -1.48
CA PRO A 23 -1.48 11.08 -0.38
C PRO A 23 -2.41 11.40 0.81
N GLY A 24 -1.92 11.24 2.03
CA GLY A 24 -2.68 11.51 3.25
C GLY A 24 -3.62 10.39 3.70
N VAL A 25 -3.73 9.29 2.95
CA VAL A 25 -4.58 8.16 3.32
C VAL A 25 -3.97 7.32 4.45
N THR A 26 -4.80 6.97 5.42
CA THR A 26 -4.49 5.95 6.43
C THR A 26 -5.22 4.65 6.11
N VAL A 27 -4.47 3.56 5.96
CA VAL A 27 -4.96 2.19 5.78
C VAL A 27 -4.76 1.41 7.07
N LYS A 28 -5.86 0.94 7.68
CA LYS A 28 -5.86 0.18 8.92
C LYS A 28 -6.17 -1.29 8.65
N PHE A 29 -5.34 -2.20 9.12
CA PHE A 29 -5.52 -3.64 8.95
C PHE A 29 -6.08 -4.28 10.20
N ASP A 30 -7.14 -5.09 10.06
CA ASP A 30 -7.58 -5.97 11.12
C ASP A 30 -6.52 -7.02 11.46
N SER A 31 -6.66 -7.61 12.64
CA SER A 31 -5.70 -8.59 13.13
C SER A 31 -5.52 -9.74 12.13
N GLY A 32 -4.25 -10.04 11.82
CA GLY A 32 -3.88 -11.10 10.89
C GLY A 32 -4.26 -10.86 9.43
N LYS A 33 -4.55 -9.61 9.03
CA LYS A 33 -4.81 -9.27 7.62
C LYS A 33 -3.56 -8.81 6.88
N ALA A 34 -3.58 -9.01 5.56
CA ALA A 34 -2.49 -8.69 4.67
C ALA A 34 -3.00 -7.98 3.40
N LEU A 35 -2.11 -7.21 2.78
CA LEU A 35 -2.26 -6.77 1.39
C LEU A 35 -1.23 -7.51 0.53
N GLN A 36 -1.71 -8.26 -0.44
CA GLN A 36 -0.89 -8.98 -1.40
C GLN A 36 -1.00 -8.33 -2.77
N ILE A 37 0.12 -7.86 -3.30
CA ILE A 37 0.20 -7.19 -4.58
C ILE A 37 0.76 -8.19 -5.60
N ARG A 38 -0.08 -8.58 -6.57
CA ARG A 38 0.31 -9.34 -7.77
C ARG A 38 0.21 -8.50 -9.05
N GLY A 39 -0.42 -7.33 -8.97
CA GLY A 39 -0.41 -6.29 -10.00
C GLY A 39 0.50 -5.14 -9.59
N GLU A 40 -0.07 -3.95 -9.45
CA GLU A 40 0.64 -2.71 -9.13
C GLU A 40 0.07 -2.03 -7.89
N LEU A 41 0.96 -1.42 -7.11
CA LEU A 41 0.59 -0.49 -6.04
C LEU A 41 1.18 0.88 -6.38
N VAL A 42 0.36 1.92 -6.41
CA VAL A 42 0.81 3.30 -6.50
C VAL A 42 0.44 3.99 -5.19
N ALA A 43 1.40 4.15 -4.30
CA ALA A 43 1.28 4.86 -3.04
C ALA A 43 2.40 5.90 -2.96
N GLN A 44 2.07 7.16 -3.22
CA GLN A 44 3.02 8.28 -3.30
C GLN A 44 2.63 9.38 -2.29
N GLY A 45 2.88 9.12 -1.01
CA GLY A 45 2.80 10.10 0.06
C GLY A 45 3.82 11.23 -0.13
N THR A 46 3.54 12.34 0.53
CA THR A 46 4.47 13.47 0.61
C THR A 46 4.65 13.87 2.07
N SER A 47 5.73 14.57 2.39
CA SER A 47 5.97 15.05 3.76
C SER A 47 4.82 15.88 4.36
N GLY A 48 3.99 16.53 3.53
CA GLY A 48 2.78 17.24 3.96
C GLY A 48 1.51 16.38 3.99
N SER A 49 1.53 15.19 3.42
CA SER A 49 0.40 14.24 3.33
C SER A 49 0.93 12.80 3.26
N PRO A 50 1.44 12.27 4.38
CA PRO A 50 1.99 10.92 4.44
C PRO A 50 0.93 9.86 4.24
N ILE A 51 1.33 8.71 3.71
CA ILE A 51 0.49 7.51 3.65
C ILE A 51 0.85 6.62 4.84
N THR A 52 -0.15 6.23 5.63
CA THR A 52 0.07 5.41 6.82
C THR A 52 -0.56 4.04 6.67
N PHE A 53 0.24 2.97 6.78
CA PHE A 53 -0.23 1.60 6.94
C PHE A 53 -0.08 1.17 8.40
N THR A 54 -1.17 0.79 9.07
CA THR A 54 -1.15 0.46 10.50
C THR A 54 -2.22 -0.55 10.89
N SER A 55 -2.25 -0.96 12.16
CA SER A 55 -3.28 -1.84 12.73
C SER A 55 -4.59 -1.08 12.98
N SER A 56 -5.73 -1.78 12.90
CA SER A 56 -7.03 -1.27 13.37
C SER A 56 -7.22 -1.39 14.89
N ALA A 57 -6.27 -2.01 15.60
CA ALA A 57 -6.30 -2.11 17.06
C ALA A 57 -6.30 -0.72 17.73
N SER A 58 -6.85 -0.65 18.94
CA SER A 58 -6.86 0.58 19.75
C SER A 58 -5.46 1.06 20.13
N SER A 59 -4.50 0.13 20.24
CA SER A 59 -3.09 0.41 20.48
C SER A 59 -2.25 -0.41 19.49
N PRO A 60 -1.98 0.12 18.28
CA PRO A 60 -1.26 -0.59 17.23
C PRO A 60 0.10 -1.12 17.69
N ALA A 61 0.36 -2.40 17.49
CA ALA A 61 1.62 -3.06 17.79
C ALA A 61 2.19 -3.80 16.58
N ALA A 62 3.51 -4.03 16.60
CA ALA A 62 4.16 -4.85 15.60
C ALA A 62 3.60 -6.28 15.64
N GLY A 63 3.23 -6.82 14.48
CA GLY A 63 2.63 -8.14 14.35
C GLY A 63 1.11 -8.20 14.44
N ASP A 64 0.42 -7.08 14.73
CA ASP A 64 -1.04 -7.03 14.70
C ASP A 64 -1.60 -7.43 13.34
N TRP A 65 -0.98 -6.93 12.27
CA TRP A 65 -1.28 -7.27 10.88
C TRP A 65 -0.06 -7.93 10.25
N VAL A 66 -0.29 -8.68 9.17
CA VAL A 66 0.74 -9.62 8.66
C VAL A 66 1.86 -8.86 7.96
N ARG A 67 1.54 -8.19 6.84
CA ARG A 67 2.48 -7.41 6.00
C ARG A 67 1.81 -6.91 4.72
N LEU A 68 2.49 -5.98 4.04
CA LEU A 68 2.36 -5.76 2.60
C LEU A 68 3.31 -6.74 1.90
N SER A 69 2.88 -7.39 0.81
CA SER A 69 3.73 -8.32 0.07
C SER A 69 3.57 -8.15 -1.43
N PHE A 70 4.70 -7.91 -2.11
CA PHE A 70 4.79 -8.00 -3.56
C PHE A 70 5.10 -9.46 -3.94
N LEU A 71 4.19 -10.07 -4.70
CA LEU A 71 4.28 -11.46 -5.13
C LEU A 71 4.36 -11.49 -6.65
N SER A 72 5.15 -12.40 -7.21
CA SER A 72 5.15 -12.62 -8.67
C SER A 72 3.71 -12.86 -9.16
N PRO A 73 3.26 -12.20 -10.25
CA PRO A 73 4.02 -11.42 -11.22
C PRO A 73 3.94 -9.89 -11.03
N ALA A 74 3.93 -9.39 -9.78
CA ALA A 74 3.88 -7.94 -9.51
C ALA A 74 4.89 -7.14 -10.36
N THR A 75 4.43 -6.02 -10.90
CA THR A 75 5.26 -5.14 -11.73
C THR A 75 6.16 -4.31 -10.81
N GLY A 76 7.48 -4.47 -10.94
CA GLY A 76 8.45 -3.61 -10.26
C GLY A 76 8.43 -2.19 -10.81
N ALA A 77 8.81 -1.20 -10.00
CA ALA A 77 8.89 0.19 -10.45
C ALA A 77 9.88 0.34 -11.62
N SER A 78 9.51 1.16 -12.60
CA SER A 78 10.38 1.61 -13.68
C SER A 78 10.57 3.12 -13.56
N LEU A 79 11.82 3.56 -13.75
CA LEU A 79 12.24 4.96 -13.72
C LEU A 79 12.61 5.44 -15.13
N ASP A 80 12.36 6.71 -15.44
CA ASP A 80 12.96 7.37 -16.60
C ASP A 80 14.45 7.72 -16.35
N GLY A 81 15.11 8.33 -17.34
CA GLY A 81 16.51 8.77 -17.22
C GLY A 81 16.75 9.93 -16.25
N SER A 82 15.72 10.41 -15.55
CA SER A 82 15.75 11.47 -14.55
C SER A 82 15.23 10.99 -13.18
N ASP A 83 15.20 9.66 -12.97
CA ASP A 83 14.74 9.01 -11.74
C ASP A 83 13.25 9.27 -11.39
N ASN A 84 12.43 9.65 -12.37
CA ASN A 84 10.98 9.75 -12.16
C ASN A 84 10.32 8.40 -12.41
N TYR A 85 9.36 8.02 -11.55
CA TYR A 85 8.56 6.82 -11.79
C TYR A 85 7.69 6.97 -13.05
N VAL A 86 7.76 5.96 -13.93
CA VAL A 86 6.96 5.91 -15.16
C VAL A 86 5.93 4.78 -15.15
N SER A 87 6.18 3.69 -14.42
CA SER A 87 5.24 2.56 -14.29
C SER A 87 5.61 1.62 -13.14
N GLY A 88 4.73 0.68 -12.83
CA GLY A 88 4.95 -0.38 -11.85
C GLY A 88 4.62 0.02 -10.41
N SER A 89 5.12 -0.77 -9.46
CA SER A 89 4.82 -0.58 -8.04
C SER A 89 5.69 0.51 -7.41
N ILE A 90 5.05 1.52 -6.82
CA ILE A 90 5.63 2.65 -6.13
C ILE A 90 5.12 2.65 -4.68
N LEU A 91 6.04 2.64 -3.73
CA LEU A 91 5.74 2.72 -2.29
C LEU A 91 6.62 3.81 -1.65
N GLU A 92 6.15 5.05 -1.77
CA GLU A 92 6.70 6.20 -1.07
C GLU A 92 5.66 6.64 -0.05
N HIS A 93 5.92 6.41 1.23
CA HIS A 93 4.90 6.58 2.28
C HIS A 93 5.11 7.85 3.13
N LEU A 94 6.18 8.60 2.86
CA LEU A 94 6.69 9.69 3.70
C LEU A 94 5.71 10.84 3.88
#